data_AF-A0A9N9C9G0-F1
#
_entry.id   AF-A0A9N9C9G0-F1
#
_cell.length_a   1.000
_cell.length_b   1.000
_cell.length_c   1.000
_cell.angle_alpha   90.00
_cell.angle_beta   90.00
_cell.angle_gamma   90.00
#
_symmetry.space_group_name_H-M   'P 1'
#
loop_
_entity.id
_entity.type
_entity.pdbx_description
1 polymer ?
#
loop_
_entity_poly.entity_id
_entity_poly.type
_entity_poly.pdbx_seq_one_letter_code
_entity_poly.pdbx_strand_id
1 'polypeptide(L)'
;MGLAINESSKNERAIEFYNLISGLRLVPSTPTLFHAGLERAQLSSCFLTTVDDDLNHIFKSLGDKANLLKYSGGVATDWTNLRALGSPIKSIATESTGLIPFLKLANDTTGAINRSGRRRDHCGVVHCSNLCTEITLNTSAQETAVCNLGSVNLARHIREGKLDDNLFQETITTAIRMLDNVIDLNYYPTKEAKYSNFQHRPIGLGMMGFQDALFQLNINYNSPEALEFTDQLTEKFSYSAISASCQLARERGTYASYQGSKWDRGLFPLDTLNLLEKERGLPIKTNRQSKLN
;
A
#
# COMPACT_ATOMS: atom_id res chain seq x y z
N MET A 1 8.90 -10.42 20.26
CA MET A 1 7.89 -10.98 19.31
C MET A 1 8.18 -10.46 17.91
N GLY A 2 7.62 -11.09 16.86
CA GLY A 2 8.01 -10.87 15.45
C GLY A 2 8.21 -9.41 15.04
N LEU A 3 7.16 -8.59 15.06
CA LEU A 3 7.19 -7.19 14.61
C LEU A 3 8.04 -6.22 15.46
N ALA A 4 8.59 -6.68 16.60
CA ALA A 4 9.38 -5.86 17.52
C ALA A 4 10.83 -6.38 17.69
N ILE A 5 11.28 -7.34 16.86
CA ILE A 5 12.60 -7.97 17.04
C ILE A 5 13.79 -7.02 16.76
N ASN A 6 13.59 -5.98 15.96
CA ASN A 6 14.59 -4.94 15.65
C ASN A 6 14.40 -3.64 16.45
N GLU A 7 13.39 -3.55 17.32
CA GLU A 7 13.20 -2.38 18.18
C GLU A 7 14.31 -2.24 19.22
N SER A 8 14.56 -1.02 19.69
CA SER A 8 15.47 -0.78 20.82
C SER A 8 14.91 -1.39 22.11
N SER A 9 13.65 -1.09 22.44
CA SER A 9 12.90 -1.70 23.55
C SER A 9 11.96 -2.80 23.06
N LYS A 10 12.53 -3.98 22.80
CA LYS A 10 11.84 -5.12 22.15
C LYS A 10 10.62 -5.63 22.92
N ASN A 11 10.66 -5.57 24.25
CA ASN A 11 9.59 -6.09 25.10
C ASN A 11 8.44 -5.10 25.23
N GLU A 12 8.72 -3.82 25.46
CA GLU A 12 7.69 -2.77 25.57
C GLU A 12 6.92 -2.64 24.25
N ARG A 13 7.63 -2.56 23.12
CA ARG A 13 6.99 -2.53 21.78
C ARG A 13 6.25 -3.83 21.46
N ALA A 14 6.73 -4.99 21.90
CA ALA A 14 5.97 -6.24 21.75
C ALA A 14 4.65 -6.24 22.55
N ILE A 15 4.64 -5.69 23.76
CA ILE A 15 3.44 -5.55 24.61
C ILE A 15 2.47 -4.52 24.01
N GLU A 16 2.97 -3.38 23.54
CA GLU A 16 2.21 -2.34 22.84
C GLU A 16 1.49 -2.93 21.61
N PHE A 17 2.22 -3.60 20.72
CA PHE A 17 1.67 -4.21 19.51
C PHE A 17 0.70 -5.36 19.84
N TYR A 18 0.99 -6.14 20.88
CA TYR A 18 0.07 -7.16 21.39
C TYR A 18 -1.25 -6.53 21.85
N ASN A 19 -1.22 -5.49 22.68
CA ASN A 19 -2.40 -4.82 23.22
C ASN A 19 -3.25 -4.14 22.12
N LEU A 20 -2.63 -3.73 21.01
CA LEU A 20 -3.33 -3.18 19.85
C LEU A 20 -4.10 -4.26 19.06
N ILE A 21 -3.46 -5.42 18.84
CA ILE A 21 -4.04 -6.55 18.09
C ILE A 21 -5.06 -7.30 18.95
N SER A 22 -4.76 -7.59 20.22
CA SER A 22 -5.65 -8.35 21.12
C SER A 22 -6.91 -7.57 21.50
N GLY A 23 -6.81 -6.24 21.63
CA GLY A 23 -7.95 -5.32 21.71
C GLY A 23 -8.73 -5.17 20.39
N LEU A 24 -8.29 -5.83 19.31
CA LEU A 24 -8.85 -5.75 17.96
C LEU A 24 -8.94 -4.32 17.40
N ARG A 25 -8.07 -3.41 17.88
CA ARG A 25 -8.01 -1.99 17.46
C ARG A 25 -7.34 -1.84 16.10
N LEU A 26 -6.31 -2.65 15.84
CA LEU A 26 -5.69 -2.86 14.54
C LEU A 26 -5.74 -4.35 14.18
N VAL A 27 -6.02 -4.67 12.93
CA VAL A 27 -5.75 -5.99 12.34
C VAL A 27 -4.68 -5.83 11.25
N PRO A 28 -3.45 -6.34 11.45
CA PRO A 28 -2.42 -6.41 10.43
C PRO A 28 -2.83 -7.27 9.22
N SER A 29 -2.11 -7.15 8.11
CA SER A 29 -2.37 -7.96 6.91
C SER A 29 -2.32 -9.47 7.17
N THR A 30 -3.05 -10.23 6.35
CA THR A 30 -3.08 -11.71 6.42
C THR A 30 -1.67 -12.33 6.38
N PRO A 31 -0.73 -11.94 5.48
CA PRO A 31 0.63 -12.49 5.52
C PRO A 31 1.44 -12.03 6.74
N THR A 32 1.20 -10.82 7.26
CA THR A 32 1.80 -10.40 8.54
C THR A 32 1.32 -11.28 9.70
N LEU A 33 0.02 -11.60 9.76
CA LEU A 33 -0.54 -12.49 10.77
C LEU A 33 -0.01 -13.94 10.66
N PHE A 34 0.15 -14.47 9.44
CA PHE A 34 0.66 -15.83 9.23
C PHE A 34 2.17 -15.98 9.39
N HIS A 35 2.97 -14.95 9.08
CA HIS A 35 4.42 -15.10 8.92
C HIS A 35 5.28 -14.30 9.92
N ALA A 36 4.70 -13.43 10.77
CA ALA A 36 5.48 -12.65 11.75
C ALA A 36 6.13 -13.52 12.82
N GLY A 37 7.47 -13.61 12.76
CA GLY A 37 8.29 -14.42 13.67
C GLY A 37 8.78 -15.75 13.11
N LEU A 38 8.43 -16.09 11.86
CA LEU A 38 9.05 -17.20 11.12
C LEU A 38 10.43 -16.80 10.58
N GLU A 39 11.31 -17.79 10.35
CA GLU A 39 12.65 -17.57 9.76
C GLU A 39 12.62 -16.85 8.40
N ARG A 40 11.52 -17.02 7.64
CA ARG A 40 11.28 -16.35 6.35
C ARG A 40 9.94 -15.61 6.39
N ALA A 41 9.88 -14.60 7.23
CA ALA A 41 8.69 -13.77 7.45
C ALA A 41 8.30 -12.96 6.19
N GLN A 42 7.44 -13.50 5.33
CA GLN A 42 6.89 -12.75 4.18
C GLN A 42 5.62 -12.00 4.62
N LEU A 43 5.79 -10.74 5.02
CA LEU A 43 4.79 -9.92 5.74
C LEU A 43 3.93 -9.04 4.80
N SER A 44 4.51 -8.59 3.69
CA SER A 44 3.87 -7.72 2.69
C SER A 44 2.89 -8.49 1.81
N SER A 45 1.77 -7.89 1.42
CA SER A 45 0.67 -8.63 0.74
C SER A 45 0.70 -8.62 -0.80
N CYS A 46 1.60 -7.85 -1.38
CA CYS A 46 1.31 -7.09 -2.61
C CYS A 46 2.57 -6.75 -3.39
N PHE A 47 2.63 -7.05 -4.70
CA PHE A 47 3.80 -6.87 -5.57
C PHE A 47 3.47 -6.49 -7.02
N LEU A 48 4.22 -5.58 -7.64
CA LEU A 48 3.97 -5.16 -9.05
C LEU A 48 5.20 -5.01 -9.88
N THR A 49 5.00 -5.27 -11.17
CA THR A 49 5.93 -5.04 -12.26
C THR A 49 5.29 -4.13 -13.31
N THR A 50 6.13 -3.50 -14.12
CA THR A 50 5.82 -3.20 -15.54
C THR A 50 6.69 -4.12 -16.39
N VAL A 51 6.36 -4.34 -17.66
CA VAL A 51 7.11 -5.22 -18.56
C VAL A 51 7.56 -4.43 -19.77
N ASP A 52 8.85 -4.14 -19.84
CA ASP A 52 9.50 -3.58 -21.03
C ASP A 52 9.35 -4.50 -22.26
N ASP A 53 9.37 -3.89 -23.45
CA ASP A 53 9.17 -4.53 -24.76
C ASP A 53 10.41 -5.31 -25.26
N ASP A 54 11.01 -6.11 -24.36
CA ASP A 54 12.11 -7.04 -24.63
C ASP A 54 11.73 -8.47 -24.23
N LEU A 55 12.13 -9.45 -25.05
CA LEU A 55 11.78 -10.86 -24.85
C LEU A 55 12.35 -11.43 -23.55
N ASN A 56 13.58 -11.05 -23.18
CA ASN A 56 14.22 -11.51 -21.95
C ASN A 56 13.54 -10.88 -20.73
N HIS A 57 13.19 -9.59 -20.82
CA HIS A 57 12.46 -8.91 -19.76
C HIS A 57 11.03 -9.45 -19.57
N ILE A 58 10.33 -9.83 -20.64
CA ILE A 58 9.04 -10.51 -20.59
C ILE A 58 9.16 -11.85 -19.83
N PHE A 59 10.12 -12.71 -20.21
CA PHE A 59 10.29 -14.00 -19.53
C PHE A 59 10.85 -13.88 -18.11
N LYS A 60 11.72 -12.89 -17.84
CA LYS A 60 12.12 -12.52 -16.46
C LYS A 60 10.89 -12.13 -15.64
N SER A 61 10.03 -11.26 -16.16
CA SER A 61 8.82 -10.80 -15.49
C SER A 61 7.84 -11.94 -15.17
N LEU A 62 7.77 -12.98 -16.01
CA LEU A 62 7.02 -14.21 -15.71
C LEU A 62 7.68 -15.03 -14.58
N GLY A 63 9.01 -15.14 -14.56
CA GLY A 63 9.77 -15.80 -13.49
C GLY A 63 9.69 -15.06 -12.14
N ASP A 64 9.79 -13.74 -12.15
CA ASP A 64 9.60 -12.89 -10.97
C ASP A 64 8.17 -13.02 -10.45
N LYS A 65 7.16 -12.93 -11.34
CA LYS A 65 5.76 -13.19 -11.01
C LYS A 65 5.56 -14.55 -10.34
N ALA A 66 6.22 -15.60 -10.83
CA ALA A 66 6.14 -16.92 -10.22
C ALA A 66 6.76 -16.96 -8.80
N ASN A 67 7.94 -16.36 -8.61
CA ASN A 67 8.62 -16.28 -7.31
C ASN A 67 7.86 -15.45 -6.28
N LEU A 68 7.16 -14.40 -6.71
CA LEU A 68 6.32 -13.56 -5.87
C LEU A 68 5.01 -14.27 -5.48
N LEU A 69 4.31 -14.87 -6.45
CA LEU A 69 3.08 -15.66 -6.19
C LEU A 69 3.30 -16.83 -5.24
N LYS A 70 4.47 -17.48 -5.30
CA LYS A 70 4.86 -18.64 -4.48
C LYS A 70 4.65 -18.46 -2.97
N TYR A 71 4.77 -17.24 -2.45
CA TYR A 71 4.69 -16.95 -1.01
C TYR A 71 3.36 -16.31 -0.60
N SER A 72 2.28 -16.57 -1.35
CA SER A 72 1.01 -15.83 -1.27
C SER A 72 1.18 -14.32 -1.53
N GLY A 73 2.27 -13.95 -2.22
CA GLY A 73 2.59 -12.58 -2.59
C GLY A 73 1.83 -12.18 -3.84
N GLY A 74 1.03 -11.13 -3.73
CA GLY A 74 0.06 -10.81 -4.76
C GLY A 74 0.59 -10.07 -5.99
N VAL A 75 0.55 -10.64 -7.20
CA VAL A 75 1.16 -10.04 -8.40
C VAL A 75 0.16 -9.65 -9.49
N ALA A 76 0.33 -8.45 -10.05
CA ALA A 76 0.01 -8.17 -11.45
C ALA A 76 0.72 -6.91 -11.93
N THR A 77 0.52 -6.62 -13.20
CA THR A 77 1.59 -6.22 -14.07
C THR A 77 1.04 -5.24 -15.08
N ASP A 78 1.73 -4.13 -15.27
CA ASP A 78 1.52 -3.30 -16.45
C ASP A 78 2.17 -3.98 -17.67
N TRP A 79 1.45 -4.00 -18.79
CA TRP A 79 1.87 -4.56 -20.08
C TRP A 79 1.81 -3.53 -21.21
N THR A 80 1.52 -2.26 -20.91
CA THR A 80 1.24 -1.19 -21.89
C THR A 80 2.42 -0.91 -22.83
N ASN A 81 3.64 -1.19 -22.36
CA ASN A 81 4.86 -1.02 -23.14
C ASN A 81 5.01 -2.04 -24.29
N LEU A 82 4.37 -3.22 -24.22
CA LEU A 82 4.53 -4.27 -25.25
C LEU A 82 3.93 -3.84 -26.59
N ARG A 83 4.69 -4.05 -27.67
CA ARG A 83 4.28 -3.71 -29.03
C ARG A 83 3.05 -4.50 -29.49
N ALA A 84 2.13 -3.81 -30.16
CA ALA A 84 0.88 -4.37 -30.66
C ALA A 84 1.08 -5.43 -31.76
N LEU A 85 0.02 -6.19 -32.05
CA LEU A 85 -0.07 -7.09 -33.22
C LEU A 85 0.32 -6.34 -34.50
N GLY A 86 1.13 -6.96 -35.36
CA GLY A 86 1.64 -6.34 -36.59
C GLY A 86 2.88 -5.44 -36.41
N SER A 87 3.32 -5.17 -35.17
CA SER A 87 4.49 -4.31 -34.94
C SER A 87 5.80 -5.02 -35.35
N PRO A 88 6.71 -4.38 -36.09
CA PRO A 88 7.89 -5.05 -36.64
C PRO A 88 8.92 -5.48 -35.58
N ILE A 89 9.56 -6.63 -35.81
CA ILE A 89 10.64 -7.19 -34.99
C ILE A 89 11.92 -7.24 -35.83
N LYS A 90 12.76 -6.21 -35.69
CA LYS A 90 13.96 -5.98 -36.52
C LYS A 90 14.96 -7.14 -36.55
N SER A 91 15.10 -7.88 -35.44
CA SER A 91 16.10 -8.96 -35.29
C SER A 91 15.80 -10.22 -36.09
N ILE A 92 14.53 -10.45 -36.47
CA ILE A 92 14.06 -11.65 -37.17
C ILE A 92 13.17 -11.33 -38.38
N ALA A 93 13.14 -10.06 -38.81
CA ALA A 93 12.42 -9.56 -39.98
C ALA A 93 10.94 -10.02 -40.09
N THR A 94 10.22 -10.08 -38.96
CA THR A 94 8.82 -10.51 -38.89
C THR A 94 7.98 -9.57 -38.01
N GLU A 95 6.69 -9.84 -37.89
CA GLU A 95 5.75 -9.04 -37.10
C GLU A 95 5.45 -9.68 -35.72
N SER A 96 5.14 -8.83 -34.74
CA SER A 96 4.67 -9.24 -33.42
C SER A 96 3.28 -9.86 -33.49
N THR A 97 3.09 -10.98 -32.80
CA THR A 97 1.77 -11.57 -32.51
C THR A 97 1.00 -10.83 -31.41
N GLY A 98 1.58 -9.76 -30.87
CA GLY A 98 0.97 -8.86 -29.89
C GLY A 98 0.92 -9.42 -28.46
N LEU A 99 0.08 -8.79 -27.64
CA LEU A 99 0.04 -9.01 -26.18
C LEU A 99 -0.62 -10.34 -25.76
N ILE A 100 -1.60 -10.84 -26.53
CA ILE A 100 -2.46 -11.96 -26.10
C ILE A 100 -1.69 -13.27 -25.81
N PRO A 101 -0.70 -13.70 -26.62
CA PRO A 101 0.11 -14.89 -26.29
C PRO A 101 0.87 -14.77 -24.97
N PHE A 102 1.43 -13.59 -24.66
CA PHE A 102 2.14 -13.35 -23.40
C PHE A 102 1.17 -13.31 -22.21
N LEU A 103 -0.03 -12.76 -22.37
CA LEU A 103 -1.09 -12.86 -21.35
C LEU A 103 -1.56 -14.30 -21.13
N LYS A 104 -1.59 -15.15 -22.17
CA LYS A 104 -1.90 -16.57 -22.05
C LYS A 104 -0.82 -17.32 -21.26
N LEU A 105 0.47 -17.08 -21.55
CA LEU A 105 1.58 -17.59 -20.72
C LEU A 105 1.49 -17.08 -19.27
N ALA A 106 1.18 -15.80 -19.07
CA ALA A 106 1.00 -15.22 -17.75
C ALA A 106 -0.20 -15.80 -16.99
N ASN A 107 -1.30 -16.12 -17.67
CA ASN A 107 -2.46 -16.82 -17.11
C ASN A 107 -2.06 -18.23 -16.65
N ASP A 108 -1.40 -18.99 -17.51
CA ASP A 108 -1.11 -20.40 -17.24
C ASP A 108 -0.02 -20.56 -16.18
N THR A 109 0.93 -19.60 -16.10
CA THR A 109 1.86 -19.45 -14.97
C THR A 109 1.13 -19.18 -13.65
N THR A 110 0.03 -18.41 -13.66
CA THR A 110 -0.82 -18.23 -12.47
C THR A 110 -1.67 -19.47 -12.18
N GLY A 111 -2.20 -20.17 -13.20
CA GLY A 111 -2.94 -21.41 -13.02
C GLY A 111 -2.10 -22.52 -12.39
N ALA A 112 -0.80 -22.56 -12.67
CA ALA A 112 0.16 -23.47 -12.05
C ALA A 112 0.52 -23.12 -10.59
N ILE A 113 0.15 -21.94 -10.07
CA ILE A 113 0.57 -21.44 -8.75
C ILE A 113 -0.66 -21.03 -7.93
N ASN A 114 -1.10 -21.93 -7.04
CA ASN A 114 -2.34 -21.81 -6.28
C ASN A 114 -2.33 -20.67 -5.23
N ARG A 115 -2.94 -19.52 -5.59
CA ARG A 115 -3.37 -18.40 -4.72
C ARG A 115 -2.21 -17.58 -4.08
N SER A 116 -2.33 -16.27 -3.83
CA SER A 116 -3.39 -15.26 -4.05
C SER A 116 -2.82 -13.83 -3.93
N GLY A 117 -3.55 -12.79 -4.37
CA GLY A 117 -3.32 -11.38 -3.99
C GLY A 117 -2.89 -10.42 -5.12
N ARG A 118 -2.87 -9.11 -4.83
CA ARG A 118 -2.28 -7.93 -5.54
C ARG A 118 -2.26 -6.72 -4.50
N ARG A 119 -1.62 -5.50 -4.46
CA ARG A 119 -0.59 -4.57 -5.13
C ARG A 119 -0.53 -3.17 -4.26
N ARG A 120 0.15 -1.95 -4.27
CA ARG A 120 1.24 -1.03 -4.85
C ARG A 120 1.66 0.18 -3.83
N ASP A 121 1.91 1.48 -4.26
CA ASP A 121 2.19 2.95 -3.75
C ASP A 121 3.50 3.47 -3.03
N HIS A 122 4.51 4.31 -3.48
CA HIS A 122 4.78 5.38 -4.51
C HIS A 122 6.21 5.45 -5.21
N CYS A 123 6.92 6.62 -5.32
CA CYS A 123 8.18 7.03 -6.11
C CYS A 123 8.50 6.53 -7.57
N GLY A 124 8.38 7.37 -8.63
CA GLY A 124 8.68 7.03 -10.06
C GLY A 124 7.59 7.47 -11.08
N VAL A 125 7.21 6.61 -12.05
CA VAL A 125 5.94 6.73 -12.86
C VAL A 125 4.90 5.63 -12.56
N VAL A 126 3.64 6.03 -12.32
CA VAL A 126 2.52 5.16 -11.89
C VAL A 126 1.91 4.46 -13.09
N HIS A 127 2.43 3.28 -13.41
CA HIS A 127 1.98 2.51 -14.58
C HIS A 127 0.61 1.81 -14.37
N CYS A 128 0.26 1.38 -13.13
CA CYS A 128 -1.08 0.81 -12.84
C CYS A 128 -1.41 0.77 -11.32
N SER A 129 -2.70 0.65 -10.99
CA SER A 129 -3.22 0.40 -9.62
C SER A 129 -3.16 -1.11 -9.24
N ASN A 130 -4.02 -1.63 -8.34
CA ASN A 130 -3.71 -2.76 -7.45
C ASN A 130 -4.59 -4.08 -7.56
N LEU A 131 -4.91 -4.89 -6.50
CA LEU A 131 -5.99 -5.92 -6.55
C LEU A 131 -7.36 -5.25 -6.58
N CYS A 132 -7.69 -4.58 -5.47
CA CYS A 132 -8.98 -4.00 -5.15
C CYS A 132 -9.02 -2.51 -5.53
N THR A 133 -8.03 -2.07 -6.31
CA THR A 133 -7.78 -0.76 -6.90
C THR A 133 -7.35 0.36 -5.94
N GLU A 134 -7.01 0.05 -4.69
CA GLU A 134 -6.78 1.03 -3.63
C GLU A 134 -5.32 1.56 -3.49
N ILE A 135 -4.37 1.13 -4.31
CA ILE A 135 -2.93 1.47 -4.12
C ILE A 135 -2.15 1.69 -5.46
N THR A 136 -1.22 2.66 -5.53
CA THR A 136 -0.76 3.34 -6.77
C THR A 136 0.76 3.59 -6.95
N LEU A 137 1.67 2.62 -6.74
CA LEU A 137 3.15 2.91 -6.79
C LEU A 137 3.54 3.22 -8.23
N ASN A 138 4.80 3.54 -8.36
CA ASN A 138 5.53 3.48 -9.59
C ASN A 138 6.21 2.11 -9.73
N THR A 139 6.73 1.82 -10.91
CA THR A 139 7.53 0.62 -11.19
C THR A 139 8.45 0.92 -12.35
N SER A 140 9.57 0.20 -12.40
CA SER A 140 10.49 0.11 -13.52
C SER A 140 10.91 -1.35 -13.69
N ALA A 141 11.77 -1.67 -14.65
CA ALA A 141 12.44 -2.97 -14.71
C ALA A 141 13.36 -3.24 -13.49
N GLN A 142 13.68 -2.21 -12.70
CA GLN A 142 14.54 -2.27 -11.51
C GLN A 142 13.76 -2.25 -10.19
N GLU A 143 12.50 -1.82 -10.20
CA GLU A 143 11.66 -1.63 -9.01
C GLU A 143 10.39 -2.48 -9.09
N THR A 144 10.37 -3.56 -8.31
CA THR A 144 9.13 -4.28 -8.01
C THR A 144 8.49 -3.60 -6.82
N ALA A 145 7.29 -3.10 -7.01
CA ALA A 145 6.52 -2.48 -5.95
C ALA A 145 6.22 -3.43 -4.79
N VAL A 146 6.04 -2.92 -3.56
CA VAL A 146 5.64 -3.69 -2.37
C VAL A 146 4.60 -2.93 -1.55
N CYS A 147 3.61 -3.60 -0.96
CA CYS A 147 2.67 -2.95 -0.02
C CYS A 147 2.57 -3.68 1.33
N ASN A 148 2.62 -2.88 2.41
CA ASN A 148 2.69 -3.30 3.80
C ASN A 148 1.41 -2.79 4.49
N LEU A 149 0.48 -3.70 4.81
CA LEU A 149 -0.94 -3.34 5.07
C LEU A 149 -1.41 -3.63 6.50
N GLY A 150 -2.35 -2.83 6.98
CA GLY A 150 -3.12 -3.07 8.20
C GLY A 150 -4.39 -2.20 8.26
N SER A 151 -5.42 -2.66 8.97
CA SER A 151 -6.73 -1.98 9.03
C SER A 151 -7.12 -1.60 10.46
N VAL A 152 -7.36 -0.31 10.70
CA VAL A 152 -7.88 0.22 11.97
C VAL A 152 -9.37 -0.13 12.08
N ASN A 153 -9.77 -0.69 13.22
CA ASN A 153 -11.14 -1.11 13.47
C ASN A 153 -11.97 0.03 14.07
N LEU A 154 -12.72 0.75 13.25
CA LEU A 154 -13.52 1.91 13.67
C LEU A 154 -14.53 1.56 14.77
N ALA A 155 -15.10 0.35 14.72
CA ALA A 155 -16.04 -0.15 15.71
C ALA A 155 -15.43 -0.31 17.13
N ARG A 156 -14.10 -0.26 17.27
CA ARG A 156 -13.39 -0.26 18.57
C ARG A 156 -13.01 1.14 19.07
N HIS A 157 -13.25 2.17 18.27
CA HIS A 157 -12.95 3.57 18.60
C HIS A 157 -14.22 4.40 18.86
N ILE A 158 -15.41 3.83 18.69
CA ILE A 158 -16.65 4.44 19.17
C ILE A 158 -16.84 4.14 20.65
N ARG A 159 -17.11 5.18 21.45
CA ARG A 159 -17.46 5.10 22.88
C ARG A 159 -18.55 6.13 23.16
N GLU A 160 -19.56 5.79 23.96
CA GLU A 160 -20.61 6.74 24.38
C GLU A 160 -21.33 7.48 23.21
N GLY A 161 -21.45 6.83 22.05
CA GLY A 161 -22.08 7.43 20.86
C GLY A 161 -21.23 8.48 20.13
N LYS A 162 -19.91 8.50 20.32
CA LYS A 162 -18.94 9.39 19.66
C LYS A 162 -17.63 8.67 19.35
N LEU A 163 -16.80 9.25 18.49
CA LEU A 163 -15.41 8.80 18.28
C LEU A 163 -14.54 9.18 19.48
N ASP A 164 -13.75 8.24 19.99
CA ASP A 164 -12.66 8.49 20.94
C ASP A 164 -11.40 8.90 20.15
N ASP A 165 -11.27 10.20 19.91
CA ASP A 165 -10.18 10.79 19.13
C ASP A 165 -8.79 10.41 19.68
N ASN A 166 -8.64 10.37 21.01
CA ASN A 166 -7.37 10.04 21.66
C ASN A 166 -6.97 8.59 21.40
N LEU A 167 -7.90 7.65 21.60
CA LEU A 167 -7.68 6.23 21.32
C LEU A 167 -7.44 5.97 19.83
N PHE A 168 -8.12 6.72 18.96
CA PHE A 168 -7.96 6.62 17.50
C PHE A 168 -6.56 7.10 17.06
N GLN A 169 -6.10 8.26 17.56
CA GLN A 169 -4.76 8.77 17.30
C GLN A 169 -3.66 7.86 17.89
N GLU A 170 -3.83 7.33 19.10
CA GLU A 170 -2.94 6.32 19.70
C GLU A 170 -2.81 5.10 18.78
N THR A 171 -3.96 4.49 18.41
CA THR A 171 -4.02 3.31 17.54
C THR A 171 -3.32 3.55 16.20
N ILE A 172 -3.56 4.69 15.56
CA ILE A 172 -2.91 5.04 14.29
C ILE A 172 -1.40 5.21 14.49
N THR A 173 -0.96 5.88 15.56
CA THR A 173 0.46 6.12 15.84
C THR A 173 1.24 4.81 16.01
N THR A 174 0.73 3.89 16.84
CA THR A 174 1.32 2.55 16.99
C THR A 174 1.24 1.76 15.68
N ALA A 175 0.13 1.83 14.94
CA ALA A 175 -0.04 1.09 13.68
C ALA A 175 0.96 1.53 12.60
N ILE A 176 1.20 2.84 12.45
CA ILE A 176 2.19 3.39 11.52
C ILE A 176 3.59 2.87 11.85
N ARG A 177 3.97 2.79 13.13
CA ARG A 177 5.23 2.17 13.58
C ARG A 177 5.28 0.67 13.26
N MET A 178 4.20 -0.07 13.49
CA MET A 178 4.12 -1.49 13.17
C MET A 178 4.30 -1.76 11.68
N LEU A 179 3.71 -0.94 10.81
CA LEU A 179 3.84 -1.07 9.35
C LEU A 179 5.22 -0.63 8.84
N ASP A 180 5.87 0.36 9.46
CA ASP A 180 7.27 0.69 9.14
C ASP A 180 8.23 -0.44 9.54
N ASN A 181 8.02 -1.05 10.72
CA ASN A 181 8.78 -2.24 11.15
C ASN A 181 8.61 -3.44 10.19
N VAL A 182 7.45 -3.60 9.53
CA VAL A 182 7.24 -4.65 8.52
C VAL A 182 8.24 -4.53 7.37
N ILE A 183 8.66 -3.32 6.99
CA ILE A 183 9.59 -3.10 5.87
C ILE A 183 10.97 -3.73 6.16
N ASP A 184 11.53 -3.47 7.34
CA ASP A 184 12.86 -3.97 7.71
C ASP A 184 12.88 -5.48 8.03
N LEU A 185 11.71 -6.03 8.37
CA LEU A 185 11.53 -7.43 8.79
C LEU A 185 11.05 -8.36 7.68
N ASN A 186 10.49 -7.83 6.58
CA ASN A 186 9.93 -8.64 5.50
C ASN A 186 11.03 -9.40 4.71
N TYR A 187 10.76 -10.68 4.43
CA TYR A 187 11.48 -11.46 3.43
C TYR A 187 11.01 -11.07 2.02
N TYR A 188 11.92 -10.61 1.17
CA TYR A 188 11.63 -10.19 -0.20
C TYR A 188 12.01 -11.30 -1.20
N PRO A 189 11.07 -11.81 -2.03
CA PRO A 189 11.39 -12.86 -3.00
C PRO A 189 12.27 -12.39 -4.18
N THR A 190 12.29 -11.09 -4.49
CA THR A 190 13.11 -10.48 -5.56
C THR A 190 13.94 -9.31 -5.03
N LYS A 191 15.03 -8.95 -5.73
CA LYS A 191 15.95 -7.87 -5.31
C LYS A 191 15.30 -6.50 -5.50
N GLU A 192 14.56 -6.38 -6.60
CA GLU A 192 13.76 -5.26 -7.06
C GLU A 192 12.66 -4.91 -6.05
N ALA A 193 12.08 -5.93 -5.39
CA ALA A 193 11.12 -5.75 -4.30
C ALA A 193 11.78 -5.22 -3.02
N LYS A 194 12.95 -5.74 -2.66
CA LYS A 194 13.71 -5.22 -1.53
C LYS A 194 14.16 -3.78 -1.76
N TYR A 195 14.68 -3.49 -2.95
CA TYR A 195 15.17 -2.17 -3.33
C TYR A 195 14.06 -1.11 -3.21
N SER A 196 12.92 -1.31 -3.89
CA SER A 196 11.81 -0.34 -3.87
C SER A 196 11.27 -0.09 -2.45
N ASN A 197 11.02 -1.14 -1.65
CA ASN A 197 10.46 -0.97 -0.31
C ASN A 197 11.45 -0.26 0.66
N PHE A 198 12.78 -0.47 0.50
CA PHE A 198 13.79 0.23 1.30
C PHE A 198 14.02 1.69 0.87
N GLN A 199 13.91 2.01 -0.43
CA GLN A 199 14.11 3.37 -0.93
C GLN A 199 12.97 4.33 -0.55
N HIS A 200 11.73 3.84 -0.59
CA HIS A 200 10.53 4.70 -0.50
C HIS A 200 9.71 4.49 0.78
N ARG A 201 10.00 3.42 1.53
CA ARG A 201 9.31 2.98 2.77
C ARG A 201 7.77 3.11 2.78
N PRO A 202 7.07 2.58 1.78
CA PRO A 202 5.62 2.73 1.66
C PRO A 202 4.83 1.88 2.65
N ILE A 203 3.74 2.41 3.19
CA ILE A 203 2.81 1.69 4.06
C ILE A 203 1.36 2.04 3.70
N GLY A 204 0.46 1.07 3.81
CA GLY A 204 -0.98 1.26 3.57
C GLY A 204 -1.78 0.97 4.83
N LEU A 205 -2.07 2.00 5.61
CA LEU A 205 -3.01 1.92 6.72
C LEU A 205 -4.42 2.18 6.19
N GLY A 206 -5.33 1.22 6.38
CA GLY A 206 -6.74 1.31 6.02
C GLY A 206 -7.65 1.39 7.24
N MET A 207 -8.97 1.39 6.98
CA MET A 207 -10.02 1.34 8.00
C MET A 207 -11.01 0.21 7.70
N MET A 208 -11.59 -0.37 8.76
CA MET A 208 -12.64 -1.39 8.69
C MET A 208 -13.67 -1.19 9.80
N GLY A 209 -14.81 -1.87 9.72
CA GLY A 209 -15.91 -1.70 10.69
C GLY A 209 -16.61 -0.34 10.59
N PHE A 210 -16.57 0.33 9.43
CA PHE A 210 -17.21 1.63 9.22
C PHE A 210 -18.74 1.56 9.39
N GLN A 211 -19.40 0.56 8.80
CA GLN A 211 -20.84 0.33 8.98
C GLN A 211 -21.20 0.04 10.46
N ASP A 212 -20.35 -0.71 11.17
CA ASP A 212 -20.55 -1.03 12.59
C ASP A 212 -20.35 0.21 13.48
N ALA A 213 -19.45 1.11 13.10
CA ALA A 213 -19.30 2.42 13.74
C ALA A 213 -20.52 3.31 13.49
N LEU A 214 -21.04 3.38 12.26
CA LEU A 214 -22.28 4.10 11.95
C LEU A 214 -23.48 3.58 12.76
N PHE A 215 -23.60 2.25 12.94
CA PHE A 215 -24.63 1.68 13.81
C PHE A 215 -24.48 2.11 15.28
N GLN A 216 -23.26 2.12 15.82
CA GLN A 216 -22.99 2.59 17.19
C GLN A 216 -23.22 4.11 17.38
N LEU A 217 -23.12 4.89 16.30
CA LEU A 217 -23.43 6.31 16.25
C LEU A 217 -24.92 6.60 15.93
N ASN A 218 -25.73 5.57 15.63
CA ASN A 218 -27.10 5.69 15.12
C ASN A 218 -27.22 6.57 13.85
N ILE A 219 -26.26 6.46 12.94
CA ILE A 219 -26.20 7.21 11.67
C ILE A 219 -26.58 6.28 10.50
N ASN A 220 -27.46 6.76 9.61
CA ASN A 220 -27.81 6.06 8.37
C ASN A 220 -26.73 6.26 7.31
N TYR A 221 -26.24 5.18 6.68
CA TYR A 221 -25.12 5.25 5.71
C TYR A 221 -25.36 6.26 4.57
N ASN A 222 -26.58 6.31 4.04
CA ASN A 222 -26.96 7.23 2.97
C ASN A 222 -27.62 8.50 3.53
N SER A 223 -26.89 9.27 4.34
CA SER A 223 -27.37 10.53 4.92
C SER A 223 -26.28 11.63 4.94
N PRO A 224 -26.66 12.91 5.05
CA PRO A 224 -25.70 14.02 5.17
C PRO A 224 -24.77 13.86 6.39
N GLU A 225 -25.28 13.33 7.49
CA GLU A 225 -24.53 13.09 8.73
C GLU A 225 -23.44 12.03 8.54
N ALA A 226 -23.70 10.98 7.73
CA ALA A 226 -22.67 10.00 7.36
C ALA A 226 -21.56 10.60 6.49
N LEU A 227 -21.91 11.50 5.56
CA LEU A 227 -20.93 12.20 4.72
C LEU A 227 -20.04 13.12 5.57
N GLU A 228 -20.64 13.94 6.43
CA GLU A 228 -19.94 14.85 7.35
C GLU A 228 -19.06 14.08 8.35
N PHE A 229 -19.56 12.97 8.92
CA PHE A 229 -18.74 12.08 9.76
C PHE A 229 -17.56 11.47 8.99
N THR A 230 -17.76 11.09 7.72
CA THR A 230 -16.69 10.53 6.87
C THR A 230 -15.61 11.56 6.56
N ASP A 231 -15.98 12.81 6.26
CA ASP A 231 -15.06 13.92 5.99
C ASP A 231 -14.15 14.14 7.22
N GLN A 232 -14.75 14.36 8.40
CA GLN A 232 -14.01 14.53 9.67
C GLN A 232 -13.16 13.30 10.04
N LEU A 233 -13.69 12.09 9.87
CA LEU A 233 -12.98 10.85 10.21
C LEU A 233 -11.75 10.66 9.32
N THR A 234 -11.87 10.89 8.02
CA THR A 234 -10.76 10.74 7.07
C THR A 234 -9.73 11.87 7.23
N GLU A 235 -10.16 13.08 7.58
CA GLU A 235 -9.25 14.17 7.98
C GLU A 235 -8.42 13.79 9.21
N LYS A 236 -9.06 13.37 10.31
CA LYS A 236 -8.37 12.93 11.55
C LYS A 236 -7.46 11.74 11.33
N PHE A 237 -7.88 10.77 10.50
CA PHE A 237 -7.08 9.61 10.14
C PHE A 237 -5.82 10.02 9.37
N SER A 238 -5.97 10.86 8.35
CA SER A 238 -4.89 11.41 7.53
C SER A 238 -3.89 12.19 8.38
N TYR A 239 -4.37 13.15 9.18
CA TYR A 239 -3.53 13.95 10.08
C TYR A 239 -2.74 13.08 11.07
N SER A 240 -3.41 12.10 11.71
CA SER A 240 -2.77 11.19 12.67
C SER A 240 -1.68 10.34 12.01
N ALA A 241 -1.94 9.81 10.81
CA ALA A 241 -0.98 9.00 10.06
C ALA A 241 0.24 9.81 9.61
N ILE A 242 0.03 11.03 9.11
CA ILE A 242 1.09 11.96 8.71
C ILE A 242 1.92 12.38 9.92
N SER A 243 1.28 12.75 11.04
CA SER A 243 1.95 13.14 12.28
C SER A 243 2.81 11.99 12.84
N ALA A 244 2.29 10.76 12.86
CA ALA A 244 3.05 9.58 13.26
C ALA A 244 4.25 9.29 12.34
N SER A 245 4.08 9.45 11.02
CA SER A 245 5.18 9.34 10.06
C SER A 245 6.27 10.40 10.29
N CYS A 246 5.88 11.66 10.56
CA CYS A 246 6.80 12.72 10.95
C CYS A 246 7.52 12.44 12.29
N GLN A 247 6.89 11.74 13.23
CA GLN A 247 7.54 11.29 14.48
C GLN A 247 8.58 10.20 14.20
N LEU A 248 8.25 9.19 13.37
CA LEU A 248 9.22 8.18 12.93
C LEU A 248 10.40 8.83 12.17
N ALA A 249 10.15 9.81 11.31
CA ALA A 249 11.20 10.52 10.59
C ALA A 249 12.18 11.28 11.50
N ARG A 250 11.74 11.74 12.69
CA ARG A 250 12.61 12.34 13.72
C ARG A 250 13.45 11.31 14.47
N GLU A 251 12.96 10.07 14.61
CA GLU A 251 13.65 8.97 15.31
C GLU A 251 14.61 8.20 14.40
N ARG A 252 14.18 7.91 13.16
CA ARG A 252 14.80 6.96 12.23
C ARG A 252 15.42 7.64 10.99
N GLY A 253 15.20 8.94 10.82
CA GLY A 253 15.50 9.67 9.58
C GLY A 253 14.36 9.56 8.55
N THR A 254 14.41 10.42 7.53
CA THR A 254 13.50 10.34 6.38
C THR A 254 13.87 9.15 5.47
N TYR A 255 12.90 8.64 4.71
CA TYR A 255 13.17 7.62 3.68
C TYR A 255 14.02 8.19 2.54
N ALA A 256 14.80 7.34 1.88
CA ALA A 256 15.88 7.78 0.99
C ALA A 256 15.41 8.68 -0.16
N SER A 257 14.24 8.40 -0.75
CA SER A 257 13.65 9.23 -1.81
C SER A 257 12.70 10.34 -1.31
N TYR A 258 12.91 10.87 -0.10
CA TYR A 258 12.08 11.96 0.46
C TYR A 258 12.34 13.30 -0.23
N GLN A 259 13.60 13.66 -0.47
CA GLN A 259 13.96 14.95 -1.06
C GLN A 259 13.43 15.07 -2.50
N GLY A 260 12.85 16.22 -2.85
CA GLY A 260 12.15 16.47 -4.12
C GLY A 260 10.73 15.88 -4.21
N SER A 261 10.28 15.12 -3.21
CA SER A 261 8.92 14.54 -3.18
C SER A 261 7.83 15.63 -3.09
N LYS A 262 6.55 15.21 -3.04
CA LYS A 262 5.45 16.14 -2.73
C LYS A 262 5.56 16.64 -1.28
N TRP A 263 5.89 15.76 -0.34
CA TRP A 263 5.99 16.07 1.09
C TRP A 263 7.13 17.05 1.41
N ASP A 264 8.29 16.88 0.79
CA ASP A 264 9.45 17.79 0.89
C ASP A 264 9.14 19.20 0.34
N ARG A 265 8.20 19.28 -0.63
CA ARG A 265 7.68 20.54 -1.18
C ARG A 265 6.43 21.06 -0.45
N GLY A 266 6.07 20.49 0.70
CA GLY A 266 4.91 20.91 1.50
C GLY A 266 3.55 20.67 0.85
N LEU A 267 3.44 19.73 -0.09
CA LEU A 267 2.19 19.40 -0.81
C LEU A 267 1.53 18.17 -0.20
N PHE A 268 0.46 18.38 0.57
CA PHE A 268 -0.36 17.36 1.21
C PHE A 268 -1.49 16.89 0.26
N PRO A 269 -2.26 15.82 0.59
CA PRO A 269 -3.26 15.28 -0.32
C PRO A 269 -4.31 16.31 -0.82
N LEU A 270 -4.78 17.20 0.06
CA LEU A 270 -5.70 18.29 -0.30
C LEU A 270 -5.09 19.27 -1.32
N ASP A 271 -3.82 19.65 -1.17
CA ASP A 271 -3.13 20.54 -2.11
C ASP A 271 -3.03 19.93 -3.51
N THR A 272 -2.91 18.60 -3.60
CA THR A 272 -2.86 17.91 -4.89
C THR A 272 -4.18 17.97 -5.67
N LEU A 273 -5.31 18.31 -5.03
CA LEU A 273 -6.57 18.58 -5.73
C LEU A 273 -6.49 19.85 -6.58
N ASN A 274 -5.80 20.90 -6.08
CA ASN A 274 -5.57 22.14 -6.84
C ASN A 274 -4.68 21.88 -8.07
N LEU A 275 -3.69 20.98 -7.92
CA LEU A 275 -2.86 20.53 -9.06
C LEU A 275 -3.70 19.73 -10.06
N LEU A 276 -4.50 18.76 -9.60
CA LEU A 276 -5.35 17.94 -10.46
C LEU A 276 -6.38 18.78 -11.25
N GLU A 277 -6.99 19.77 -10.59
CA GLU A 277 -7.91 20.73 -11.20
C GLU A 277 -7.25 21.54 -12.32
N LYS A 278 -6.05 22.07 -12.06
CA LYS A 278 -5.25 22.83 -13.03
C LYS A 278 -4.86 21.97 -14.24
N GLU A 279 -4.26 20.80 -14.01
CA GLU A 279 -3.77 19.91 -15.09
C GLU A 279 -4.93 19.30 -15.91
N ARG A 280 -6.13 19.15 -15.32
CA ARG A 280 -7.33 18.68 -16.04
C ARG A 280 -8.09 19.81 -16.76
N GLY A 281 -7.91 21.07 -16.34
CA GLY A 281 -8.68 22.21 -16.84
C GLY A 281 -10.18 22.16 -16.49
N LEU A 282 -10.57 21.37 -15.47
CA LEU A 282 -11.97 21.16 -15.08
C LEU A 282 -12.11 21.16 -13.54
N PRO A 283 -13.18 21.76 -12.99
CA PRO A 283 -13.35 21.92 -11.55
C PRO A 283 -13.53 20.58 -10.82
N ILE A 284 -12.77 20.41 -9.73
CA ILE A 284 -12.81 19.23 -8.86
C ILE A 284 -13.79 19.50 -7.72
N LYS A 285 -14.96 18.86 -7.81
CA LYS A 285 -16.08 18.96 -6.86
C LYS A 285 -15.81 18.14 -5.58
N THR A 286 -14.91 18.65 -4.75
CA THR A 286 -14.54 18.07 -3.45
C THR A 286 -14.44 19.19 -2.42
N ASN A 287 -14.82 18.93 -1.17
CA ASN A 287 -14.62 19.88 -0.08
C ASN A 287 -13.12 20.19 0.08
N ARG A 288 -12.79 21.44 0.42
CA ARG A 288 -11.42 21.90 0.70
C ARG A 288 -11.32 22.61 2.06
N GLN A 289 -12.40 22.61 2.85
CA GLN A 289 -12.40 23.12 4.22
C GLN A 289 -11.77 22.07 5.14
N SER A 290 -10.68 22.43 5.79
CA SER A 290 -10.11 21.67 6.91
C SER A 290 -10.78 22.10 8.22
N LYS A 291 -10.96 21.16 9.16
CA LYS A 291 -11.57 21.38 10.48
C LYS A 291 -10.59 21.10 11.63
N LEU A 292 -9.38 20.62 11.32
CA LEU A 292 -8.25 20.49 12.25
C LEU A 292 -7.29 21.67 12.06
N ASN A 293 -7.07 22.46 13.12
CA ASN A 293 -6.06 23.51 13.19
C ASN A 293 -4.93 23.10 14.15
#